data_AF-A0A542AQY1-F1
#
_entry.id   AF-A0A542AQY1-F1
#
_cell.length_a   1.000
_cell.length_b   1.000
_cell.length_c   1.000
_cell.angle_alpha   90.00
_cell.angle_beta   90.00
_cell.angle_gamma   90.00
#
_symmetry.space_group_name_H-M   'P 1'
#
loop_
_entity.id
_entity.type
_entity.pdbx_description
1 polymer ?
#
loop_
_entity_poly.entity_id
_entity_poly.type
_entity_poly.pdbx_seq_one_letter_code
_entity_poly.pdbx_strand_id
1 'polypeptide(L)'
;MQEMDIESVLFEIITEVGSARSLYIEAIQAAREKEIDKAKELIREGQGAFNKGHHIHADLIREVSGEDHVPVFQKDERIMLLAHAEDQLMSAEAFGILAEEFLALYQAMNDKGVL
;
A
#
# COMPACT_ATOMS: atom_id res chain seq x y z
N MET A 1 -9.94 20.13 21.23
CA MET A 1 -9.67 19.25 20.09
C MET A 1 -8.15 19.12 20.02
N GLN A 2 -7.62 17.91 20.12
CA GLN A 2 -6.17 17.70 20.08
C GLN A 2 -5.71 17.96 18.64
N GLU A 3 -4.71 18.80 18.47
CA GLU A 3 -4.17 19.15 17.15
C GLU A 3 -3.66 17.86 16.49
N MET A 4 -4.21 17.50 15.33
CA MET A 4 -3.80 16.30 14.60
C MET A 4 -2.40 16.53 14.04
N ASP A 5 -1.45 15.70 14.45
CA ASP A 5 -0.11 15.71 13.88
C ASP A 5 -0.13 15.02 12.50
N ILE A 6 -0.37 15.83 11.47
CA ILE A 6 -0.43 15.38 10.08
C ILE A 6 0.87 14.70 9.65
N GLU A 7 2.04 15.10 10.15
CA GLU A 7 3.30 14.46 9.77
C GLU A 7 3.35 13.02 10.26
N SER A 8 2.98 12.80 11.52
CA SER A 8 2.88 11.44 12.08
C SER A 8 1.88 10.57 11.32
N VAL A 9 0.71 11.12 10.95
CA VAL A 9 -0.29 10.42 10.13
C VAL A 9 0.28 10.03 8.76
N LEU A 10 0.96 10.96 8.07
CA LEU A 10 1.57 10.70 6.77
C LEU A 10 2.69 9.65 6.87
N PHE A 11 3.53 9.69 7.91
CA PHE A 11 4.56 8.68 8.14
C PHE A 11 3.97 7.29 8.43
N GLU A 12 2.85 7.21 9.14
CA GLU A 12 2.16 5.94 9.37
C GLU A 12 1.62 5.37 8.04
N ILE A 13 0.99 6.21 7.20
CA ILE A 13 0.57 5.81 5.84
C ILE A 13 1.77 5.27 5.06
N ILE A 14 2.85 6.04 4.95
CA ILE A 14 4.07 5.67 4.20
C ILE A 14 4.64 4.33 4.68
N THR A 15 4.69 4.12 6.00
CA THR A 15 5.24 2.90 6.60
C THR A 15 4.39 1.68 6.26
N GLU A 16 3.08 1.77 6.46
CA GLU A 16 2.16 0.65 6.23
C GLU A 16 2.07 0.29 4.75
N VAL A 17 1.87 1.28 3.86
CA VAL A 17 1.76 1.00 2.42
C VAL A 17 3.11 0.64 1.79
N GLY A 18 4.23 1.16 2.32
CA GLY A 18 5.58 0.77 1.92
C GLY A 18 5.90 -0.68 2.30
N SER A 19 5.47 -1.12 3.47
CA SER A 19 5.54 -2.53 3.89
C SER A 19 4.70 -3.42 2.97
N ALA A 20 3.45 -3.03 2.69
CA ALA A 20 2.58 -3.75 1.78
C ALA A 20 3.20 -3.93 0.38
N ARG A 21 3.71 -2.83 -0.20
CA ARG A 21 4.40 -2.85 -1.50
C ARG A 21 5.56 -3.84 -1.53
N SER A 22 6.35 -3.88 -0.45
CA SER A 22 7.52 -4.78 -0.36
C SER A 22 7.07 -6.24 -0.30
N LEU A 23 6.06 -6.54 0.52
CA LEU A 23 5.46 -7.88 0.61
C LEU A 23 4.89 -8.36 -0.73
N TYR A 24 4.22 -7.49 -1.49
CA TYR A 24 3.73 -7.83 -2.83
C TYR A 24 4.84 -8.12 -3.83
N ILE A 25 5.94 -7.35 -3.81
CA ILE A 25 7.11 -7.62 -4.66
C ILE A 25 7.75 -8.96 -4.28
N GLU A 26 7.90 -9.25 -2.99
CA GLU A 26 8.40 -10.52 -2.49
C GLU A 26 7.48 -11.69 -2.87
N ALA A 27 6.16 -11.49 -2.85
CA ALA A 27 5.20 -12.50 -3.28
C ALA A 27 5.35 -12.86 -4.77
N ILE A 28 5.53 -11.86 -5.63
CA ILE A 28 5.79 -12.08 -7.07
C ILE A 28 7.07 -12.89 -7.26
N GLN A 29 8.13 -12.58 -6.49
CA GLN A 29 9.39 -13.33 -6.53
C GLN A 29 9.20 -14.77 -6.04
N ALA A 30 8.52 -14.97 -4.92
CA ALA A 30 8.23 -16.31 -4.39
C ALA A 30 7.41 -17.16 -5.38
N ALA A 31 6.39 -16.56 -6.02
CA ALA A 31 5.60 -17.25 -7.04
C ALA A 31 6.46 -17.68 -8.24
N ARG A 32 7.39 -16.83 -8.68
CA ARG A 32 8.35 -17.14 -9.75
C ARG A 32 9.27 -18.32 -9.39
N GLU A 33 9.70 -18.42 -8.13
CA GLU A 33 10.51 -19.54 -7.63
C GLU A 33 9.67 -20.79 -7.28
N LYS A 34 8.39 -20.82 -7.67
CA LYS A 34 7.41 -21.89 -7.40
C LYS A 34 7.07 -22.09 -5.92
N GLU A 35 7.37 -21.12 -5.07
CA GLU A 35 6.98 -21.11 -3.65
C GLU A 35 5.54 -20.58 -3.51
N ILE A 36 4.56 -21.27 -4.12
CA ILE A 36 3.17 -20.78 -4.27
C ILE A 36 2.49 -20.48 -2.94
N ASP A 37 2.67 -21.34 -1.93
CA ASP A 37 2.04 -21.13 -0.61
C ASP A 37 2.64 -19.91 0.12
N LYS A 38 3.94 -19.68 -0.03
CA LYS A 38 4.61 -18.50 0.51
C LYS A 38 4.16 -17.23 -0.20
N ALA A 39 4.00 -17.27 -1.53
CA ALA A 39 3.49 -16.14 -2.28
C ALA A 39 2.07 -15.73 -1.82
N LYS A 40 1.19 -16.71 -1.57
CA LYS A 40 -0.15 -16.47 -1.01
C LYS A 40 -0.09 -15.83 0.37
N GLU A 41 0.80 -16.31 1.23
CA GLU A 41 0.96 -15.75 2.57
C GLU A 41 1.48 -14.31 2.53
N LEU A 42 2.49 -14.03 1.69
CA LEU A 42 3.02 -12.69 1.51
C LEU A 42 1.96 -11.71 0.95
N ILE A 43 1.11 -12.15 0.01
CA ILE A 43 -0.03 -11.33 -0.46
C ILE A 43 -1.01 -11.05 0.68
N ARG A 44 -1.32 -12.07 1.49
CA ARG A 44 -2.24 -11.92 2.63
C ARG A 44 -1.70 -10.93 3.67
N GLU A 45 -0.41 -11.02 4.00
CA GLU A 45 0.26 -10.07 4.89
C GLU A 45 0.29 -8.67 4.29
N GLY A 46 0.63 -8.56 3.00
CA GLY A 46 0.64 -7.30 2.26
C GLY A 46 -0.72 -6.61 2.27
N GLN A 47 -1.81 -7.37 2.09
CA GLN A 47 -3.17 -6.85 2.15
C GLN A 47 -3.53 -6.34 3.55
N GLY A 48 -3.04 -7.00 4.60
CA GLY A 48 -3.19 -6.55 5.98
C GLY A 48 -2.55 -5.17 6.20
N ALA A 49 -1.29 -5.01 5.80
CA ALA A 49 -0.57 -3.74 5.89
C ALA A 49 -1.22 -2.65 5.01
N PHE A 50 -1.59 -2.99 3.77
CA PHE A 50 -2.24 -2.04 2.86
C PHE A 50 -3.56 -1.54 3.42
N ASN A 51 -4.41 -2.43 3.94
CA ASN A 51 -5.69 -2.04 4.53
C ASN A 51 -5.50 -1.09 5.71
N LYS A 52 -4.48 -1.34 6.56
CA LYS A 52 -4.17 -0.44 7.67
C LYS A 52 -3.80 0.96 7.17
N GLY A 53 -2.85 1.07 6.24
CA GLY A 53 -2.47 2.35 5.64
C GLY A 53 -3.61 3.05 4.91
N HIS A 54 -4.42 2.30 4.15
CA HIS A 54 -5.57 2.80 3.42
C HIS A 54 -6.68 3.33 4.35
N HIS A 55 -6.92 2.70 5.49
CA HIS A 55 -7.86 3.20 6.48
C HIS A 55 -7.42 4.54 7.08
N ILE A 56 -6.14 4.67 7.43
CA ILE A 56 -5.57 5.93 7.93
C ILE A 56 -5.71 7.04 6.88
N HIS A 57 -5.38 6.73 5.62
CA HIS A 57 -5.58 7.66 4.50
C HIS A 57 -7.06 8.08 4.35
N ALA A 58 -8.00 7.13 4.42
CA ALA A 58 -9.43 7.43 4.33
C ALA A 58 -9.93 8.35 5.47
N ASP A 59 -9.39 8.17 6.68
CA ASP A 59 -9.69 9.05 7.82
C ASP A 59 -9.10 10.45 7.61
N LEU A 60 -7.87 10.55 7.08
CA LEU A 60 -7.27 11.83 6.70
C LEU A 60 -8.13 12.59 5.68
N ILE A 61 -8.63 11.91 4.64
CA ILE A 61 -9.53 12.52 3.65
C ILE A 61 -10.81 13.09 4.30
N ARG A 62 -11.41 12.35 5.24
CA ARG A 62 -12.60 12.82 5.97
C ARG A 62 -12.28 14.07 6.79
N GLU A 63 -11.15 14.05 7.49
CA GLU A 63 -10.63 15.14 8.32
C GLU A 63 -10.14 16.35 7.52
N VAL A 64 -10.05 16.30 6.19
CA VAL A 64 -9.71 17.48 5.36
C VAL A 64 -10.86 17.90 4.42
N SER A 65 -12.00 17.22 4.46
CA SER A 65 -13.17 17.48 3.58
C SER A 65 -14.36 18.17 4.28
N GLY A 66 -14.32 18.39 5.59
CA GLY A 66 -15.32 19.13 6.37
C GLY A 66 -15.36 20.65 6.12
N GLU A 67 -16.46 21.29 6.55
CA GLU A 67 -16.73 22.71 6.24
C GLU A 67 -15.80 23.72 6.94
N ASP A 68 -15.04 23.31 7.96
CA ASP A 68 -14.20 24.19 8.81
C ASP A 68 -12.69 24.18 8.45
N HIS A 69 -12.29 23.69 7.27
CA HIS A 69 -10.86 23.47 7.03
C HIS A 69 -10.04 24.72 6.73
N VAL A 70 -9.04 24.92 7.59
CA VAL A 70 -7.79 25.62 7.29
C VAL A 70 -7.24 25.00 6.00
N PRO A 71 -6.87 25.79 4.97
CA PRO A 71 -6.22 25.25 3.78
C PRO A 71 -4.86 24.69 4.17
N VAL A 72 -4.83 23.41 4.54
CA VAL A 72 -3.67 22.67 5.09
C VAL A 72 -2.47 22.73 4.15
N PHE A 73 -2.68 23.07 2.87
CA PHE A 73 -1.66 22.92 1.83
C PHE A 73 -1.35 24.20 1.03
N GLN A 74 -1.85 25.38 1.42
CA GLN A 74 -1.56 26.60 0.65
C GLN A 74 -0.12 27.14 0.86
N LYS A 75 0.55 26.80 1.97
CA LYS A 75 1.93 27.21 2.29
C LYS A 75 2.66 26.21 3.20
N ASP A 76 2.42 24.92 2.99
CA ASP A 76 2.85 23.90 3.94
C ASP A 76 4.01 23.07 3.40
N GLU A 77 5.08 22.98 4.18
CA GLU A 77 6.29 22.19 3.90
C GLU A 77 5.97 20.70 3.73
N ARG A 78 4.81 20.26 4.26
CA ARG A 78 4.32 18.88 4.25
C ARG A 78 3.69 18.44 2.93
N ILE A 79 3.48 19.34 1.96
CA ILE A 79 2.88 18.98 0.66
C ILE A 79 3.69 17.89 -0.08
N MET A 80 5.01 17.94 0.03
CA MET A 80 5.89 16.92 -0.55
C MET A 80 5.78 15.58 0.17
N LEU A 81 5.57 15.60 1.49
CA LEU A 81 5.36 14.40 2.28
C LEU A 81 4.00 13.75 1.96
N LEU A 82 2.95 14.56 1.80
CA LEU A 82 1.64 14.08 1.34
C LEU A 82 1.75 13.45 -0.04
N ALA A 83 2.34 14.16 -1.02
CA ALA A 83 2.53 13.62 -2.36
C ALA A 83 3.30 12.29 -2.33
N HIS A 84 4.31 12.16 -1.48
CA HIS A 84 5.04 10.92 -1.30
C HIS A 84 4.18 9.80 -0.69
N ALA A 85 3.33 10.10 0.30
CA ALA A 85 2.40 9.14 0.88
C ALA A 85 1.39 8.63 -0.16
N GLU A 86 0.80 9.53 -0.94
CA GLU A 86 -0.13 9.19 -2.03
C GLU A 86 0.55 8.34 -3.11
N ASP A 87 1.77 8.71 -3.53
CA ASP A 87 2.56 7.95 -4.51
C ASP A 87 2.86 6.52 -4.01
N GLN A 88 3.23 6.37 -2.73
CA GLN A 88 3.48 5.06 -2.13
C GLN A 88 2.19 4.23 -2.03
N LEU A 89 1.07 4.85 -1.64
CA LEU A 89 -0.23 4.18 -1.52
C LEU A 89 -0.70 3.64 -2.87
N MET A 90 -0.71 4.48 -3.91
CA MET A 90 -1.09 4.06 -5.25
C MET A 90 -0.13 3.02 -5.82
N SER A 91 1.17 3.14 -5.55
CA SER A 91 2.14 2.10 -5.96
C SER A 91 1.86 0.77 -5.27
N ALA A 92 1.57 0.77 -3.96
CA ALA A 92 1.26 -0.45 -3.22
C ALA A 92 -0.01 -1.13 -3.74
N GLU A 93 -1.07 -0.36 -4.04
CA GLU A 93 -2.30 -0.89 -4.62
C GLU A 93 -2.04 -1.59 -5.97
N ALA A 94 -1.31 -0.91 -6.86
CA ALA A 94 -0.96 -1.47 -8.17
C ALA A 94 -0.13 -2.75 -8.05
N PHE A 95 0.85 -2.79 -7.14
CA PHE A 95 1.63 -4.00 -6.90
C PHE A 95 0.81 -5.14 -6.27
N GLY A 96 -0.19 -4.84 -5.43
CA GLY A 96 -1.11 -5.83 -4.89
C GLY A 96 -1.93 -6.52 -5.98
N ILE A 97 -2.55 -5.72 -6.86
CA ILE A 97 -3.30 -6.24 -8.03
C ILE A 97 -2.39 -7.09 -8.92
N LEU A 98 -1.19 -6.58 -9.23
CA LEU A 98 -0.24 -7.32 -10.06
C LEU A 98 0.25 -8.61 -9.38
N ALA A 99 0.43 -8.62 -8.06
CA ALA A 99 0.89 -9.81 -7.34
C ALA A 99 -0.12 -10.96 -7.44
N GLU A 100 -1.42 -10.67 -7.38
CA GLU A 100 -2.47 -11.69 -7.59
C GLU A 100 -2.46 -12.23 -9.03
N GLU A 101 -2.35 -11.36 -10.03
CA GLU A 101 -2.27 -11.75 -11.44
C GLU A 101 -1.00 -12.59 -11.74
N PHE A 102 0.15 -12.19 -11.19
CA PHE A 102 1.39 -12.96 -11.32
C PHE A 102 1.33 -14.30 -10.61
N LEU A 103 0.73 -14.37 -9.41
CA LEU A 103 0.53 -15.63 -8.71
C LEU A 103 -0.31 -16.60 -9.57
N ALA A 104 -1.42 -16.12 -10.11
CA ALA A 104 -2.27 -16.92 -10.99
C ALA A 104 -1.54 -17.39 -12.26
N LEU A 105 -0.76 -16.49 -12.87
CA LEU A 105 0.05 -16.79 -14.05
C LEU A 105 1.11 -17.87 -13.76
N TYR A 106 1.91 -17.69 -12.71
CA TYR A 106 2.96 -18.64 -12.34
C TYR A 106 2.40 -20.00 -11.96
N GLN A 107 1.28 -20.04 -11.24
CA GLN A 107 0.60 -21.30 -10.93
C GLN A 107 0.12 -22.02 -12.20
N ALA A 108 -0.51 -21.30 -13.14
CA ALA A 108 -0.96 -21.88 -14.40
C ALA A 108 0.20 -22.38 -15.29
N MET A 109 1.37 -21.71 -15.26
CA MET A 109 2.57 -22.16 -15.97
C MET A 109 3.19 -23.41 -15.34
N ASN A 110 3.22 -23.49 -14.02
CA ASN A 110 3.69 -24.67 -13.27
C ASN A 110 2.79 -25.89 -13.53
N ASP A 111 1.46 -25.70 -13.51
CA ASP A 111 0.49 -26.77 -13.79
C ASP A 111 0.63 -27.33 -15.23
N LYS A 112 1.08 -26.50 -16.17
CA LYS A 112 1.37 -26.89 -17.56
C LYS A 112 2.79 -27.44 -17.77
N GLY A 113 3.63 -27.46 -16.73
CA GLY A 113 5.04 -27.89 -16.81
C GLY A 113 5.92 -27.00 -17.69
N VAL A 114 5.54 -25.72 -17.87
CA VAL A 114 6.31 -24.74 -18.65
C VAL A 114 7.41 -24.11 -17.81
N LEU A 115 7.21 -24.04 -16.50
CA LEU A 115 8.21 -23.64 -15.51
C LEU A 115 8.61 -24.84 -14.68
#